data_AF-A0A7C4VKW9-F1
#
_entry.id   AF-A0A7C4VKW9-F1
#
_cell.length_a   1.000
_cell.length_b   1.000
_cell.length_c   1.000
_cell.angle_alpha   90.00
_cell.angle_beta   90.00
_cell.angle_gamma   90.00
#
_symmetry.space_group_name_H-M   'P 1'
#
loop_
_entity.id
_entity.type
_entity.pdbx_description
1 polymer ?
#
loop_
_entity_poly.entity_id
_entity_poly.type
_entity_poly.pdbx_seq_one_letter_code
_entity_poly.pdbx_strand_id
1 'polypeptide(L)'
;ASVSWTGLNYSMTYSWYAIAYDTQGAFRQSDTWNFTTAEFNMPPIAFFTENATIVFTYDVIHFDASGSYDPDGSIVSYTWDFGDGINATGVTIDHSYANNGTYIVTLTVTDDKGTTASTNASKTVLNRPNITVEAIAISKSIVGQGYTMNINVTVANQGDFTKTFNVTVYANITEIKTREITLTNGESTILTFTLDTSGFVKGNYTIWAYAEPVQGETDTADNTFTNGWVYVGIPGDINADGIVDIYDLILVANAYGSNTDSPTYNPNTDINNDTTIDIYDLIIVASHFGETEN
;
A
#
# COMPACT_ATOMS: atom_id res chain seq x y z
N ALA A 1 41.83 -56.79 22.93
CA ALA A 1 41.19 -57.17 21.65
C ALA A 1 39.89 -56.38 21.54
N SER A 2 39.56 -55.85 20.37
CA SER A 2 38.24 -55.28 20.07
C SER A 2 37.43 -56.30 19.29
N VAL A 3 36.11 -56.34 19.53
CA VAL A 3 35.15 -57.14 18.77
C VAL A 3 34.15 -56.18 18.14
N SER A 4 33.95 -56.33 16.84
CA SER A 4 33.00 -55.52 16.06
C SER A 4 31.81 -56.39 15.67
N TRP A 5 30.61 -55.91 15.93
CA TRP A 5 29.36 -56.58 15.55
C TRP A 5 28.71 -55.82 14.38
N THR A 6 28.27 -56.54 13.35
CA THR A 6 27.54 -55.98 12.21
C THR A 6 26.22 -56.72 12.01
N GLY A 7 25.21 -56.06 11.43
CA GLY A 7 23.91 -56.68 11.12
C GLY A 7 22.99 -56.90 12.33
N LEU A 8 23.13 -56.11 13.40
CA LEU A 8 22.19 -56.14 14.53
C LEU A 8 20.85 -55.49 14.13
N ASN A 9 19.74 -56.03 14.64
CA ASN A 9 18.41 -55.46 14.42
C ASN A 9 18.25 -54.18 15.24
N TYR A 10 17.48 -53.21 14.74
CA TYR A 10 17.11 -51.98 15.45
C TYR A 10 16.15 -52.25 16.62
N SER A 11 16.18 -51.43 17.67
CA SER A 11 15.34 -51.54 18.87
C SER A 11 15.50 -52.85 19.67
N MET A 12 16.65 -53.51 19.60
CA MET A 12 16.93 -54.78 20.29
C MET A 12 18.05 -54.61 21.32
N THR A 13 17.84 -55.20 22.51
CA THR A 13 18.89 -55.33 23.52
C THR A 13 19.69 -56.61 23.31
N TYR A 14 21.00 -56.45 23.18
CA TYR A 14 21.96 -57.54 23.08
C TYR A 14 22.80 -57.61 24.36
N SER A 15 23.06 -58.83 24.80
CA SER A 15 23.88 -59.12 25.98
C SER A 15 25.11 -59.92 25.58
N TRP A 16 26.29 -59.57 26.10
CA TRP A 16 27.52 -60.33 25.89
C TRP A 16 28.37 -60.42 27.16
N TYR A 17 29.22 -61.43 27.21
CA TYR A 17 30.21 -61.64 28.25
C TYR A 17 31.45 -62.32 27.63
N ALA A 18 32.59 -62.23 28.31
CA ALA A 18 33.83 -62.89 27.90
C ALA A 18 34.08 -64.14 28.73
N ILE A 19 34.61 -65.19 28.10
CA ILE A 19 35.12 -66.39 28.77
C ILE A 19 36.63 -66.46 28.55
N ALA A 20 37.40 -66.65 29.62
CA ALA A 20 38.83 -66.93 29.56
C ALA A 20 39.12 -68.34 30.08
N TYR A 21 39.95 -69.09 29.38
CA TYR A 21 40.40 -70.44 29.76
C TYR A 21 41.87 -70.40 30.19
N ASP A 22 42.25 -71.22 31.18
CA ASP A 22 43.65 -71.49 31.50
C ASP A 22 44.22 -72.65 30.67
N THR A 23 45.50 -72.95 30.87
CA THR A 23 46.22 -74.02 30.13
C THR A 23 45.81 -75.43 30.53
N GLN A 24 44.97 -75.58 31.56
CA GLN A 24 44.45 -76.84 32.09
C GLN A 24 42.95 -77.02 31.80
N GLY A 25 42.32 -76.05 31.14
CA GLY A 25 40.93 -76.07 30.70
C GLY A 25 39.93 -75.48 31.71
N ALA A 26 40.37 -74.93 32.85
CA ALA A 26 39.46 -74.21 33.74
C ALA A 26 39.12 -72.84 33.16
N PHE A 27 37.88 -72.38 33.34
CA PHE A 27 37.44 -71.10 32.79
C PHE A 27 36.90 -70.13 33.84
N ARG A 28 36.98 -68.84 33.52
CA ARG A 28 36.26 -67.77 34.23
C ARG A 28 35.47 -66.94 33.23
N GLN A 29 34.26 -66.57 33.64
CA GLN A 29 33.39 -65.67 32.91
C GLN A 29 33.49 -64.25 33.50
N SER A 30 33.42 -63.23 32.66
CA SER A 30 33.20 -61.85 33.10
C SER A 30 31.74 -61.60 33.50
N ASP A 31 31.48 -60.39 33.97
CA ASP A 31 30.13 -59.82 34.03
C ASP A 31 29.50 -59.74 32.62
N THR A 32 28.18 -59.65 32.60
CA THR A 32 27.40 -59.43 31.37
C THR A 32 27.27 -57.93 31.11
N TRP A 33 27.58 -57.52 29.89
CA TRP A 33 27.29 -56.18 29.39
C TRP A 33 26.09 -56.23 28.44
N ASN A 34 25.29 -55.17 28.48
CA ASN A 34 24.13 -55.01 27.62
C ASN A 34 24.28 -53.73 26.79
N PHE A 35 23.79 -53.77 25.55
CA PHE A 35 23.59 -52.59 24.72
C PHE A 35 22.29 -52.74 23.94
N THR A 36 21.56 -51.65 23.81
CA THR A 36 20.33 -51.58 22.99
C THR A 36 20.64 -50.80 21.73
N THR A 37 20.34 -51.38 20.58
CA THR A 37 20.44 -50.69 19.29
C THR A 37 19.43 -49.56 19.21
N ALA A 38 19.78 -48.49 18.49
CA ALA A 38 18.87 -47.35 18.29
C ALA A 38 17.56 -47.80 17.64
N GLU A 39 16.51 -46.99 17.80
CA GLU A 39 15.26 -47.20 17.06
C GLU A 39 15.46 -46.92 15.57
N PHE A 40 14.77 -47.68 14.73
CA PHE A 40 14.71 -47.38 13.30
C PHE A 40 13.84 -46.13 13.10
N ASN A 41 14.37 -45.12 12.43
CA ASN A 41 13.62 -43.95 12.04
C ASN A 41 13.99 -43.48 10.63
N MET A 42 12.99 -43.30 9.77
CA MET A 42 13.14 -42.56 8.51
C MET A 42 12.68 -41.12 8.72
N PRO A 43 13.32 -40.12 8.08
CA PRO A 43 12.82 -38.75 8.18
C PRO A 43 11.45 -38.64 7.50
N PRO A 44 10.55 -37.78 8.02
CA PRO A 44 9.28 -37.53 7.37
C PRO A 44 9.47 -36.81 6.03
N ILE A 45 8.42 -36.77 5.22
CA ILE A 45 8.38 -36.03 3.95
C ILE A 45 7.38 -34.89 4.10
N ALA A 46 7.90 -33.67 4.08
CA ALA A 46 7.11 -32.44 4.10
C ALA A 46 6.57 -32.13 2.70
N PHE A 47 5.26 -31.88 2.60
CA PHE A 47 4.59 -31.48 1.37
C PHE A 47 3.39 -30.60 1.70
N PHE A 48 3.18 -29.55 0.92
CA PHE A 48 1.95 -28.77 0.96
C PHE A 48 1.50 -28.32 -0.43
N THR A 49 0.23 -27.92 -0.50
CA THR A 49 -0.35 -27.20 -1.63
C THR A 49 -0.88 -25.84 -1.18
N GLU A 50 -1.06 -24.95 -2.13
CA GLU A 50 -1.62 -23.62 -1.96
C GLU A 50 -2.66 -23.34 -3.05
N ASN A 51 -3.67 -22.52 -2.76
CA ASN A 51 -4.65 -22.11 -3.75
C ASN A 51 -4.13 -21.03 -4.73
N ALA A 52 -3.11 -20.26 -4.33
CA ALA A 52 -2.53 -19.18 -5.14
C ALA A 52 -1.05 -18.95 -4.81
N THR A 53 -0.29 -18.56 -5.82
CA THR A 53 1.13 -18.17 -5.69
C THR A 53 1.36 -16.68 -5.89
N ILE A 54 0.38 -15.98 -6.46
CA ILE A 54 0.37 -14.53 -6.65
C ILE A 54 -0.97 -14.01 -6.15
N VAL A 55 -0.95 -13.05 -5.22
CA VAL A 55 -2.15 -12.46 -4.61
C VAL A 55 -1.95 -10.96 -4.36
N PHE A 56 -3.02 -10.23 -4.04
CA PHE A 56 -2.89 -8.86 -3.54
C PHE A 56 -2.70 -8.82 -2.02
N THR A 57 -2.25 -7.67 -1.50
CA THR A 57 -2.25 -7.43 -0.05
C THR A 57 -3.62 -7.72 0.55
N TYR A 58 -3.64 -8.36 1.73
CA TYR A 58 -4.84 -8.81 2.44
C TYR A 58 -5.69 -9.90 1.75
N ASP A 59 -5.33 -10.38 0.55
CA ASP A 59 -5.94 -11.62 0.04
C ASP A 59 -5.45 -12.80 0.87
N VAL A 60 -6.35 -13.76 1.11
CA VAL A 60 -6.05 -14.98 1.87
C VAL A 60 -5.51 -16.07 0.93
N ILE A 61 -4.37 -16.63 1.29
CA ILE A 61 -3.83 -17.86 0.72
C ILE A 61 -4.19 -19.02 1.65
N HIS A 62 -4.79 -20.06 1.09
CA HIS A 62 -5.12 -21.30 1.80
C HIS A 62 -4.01 -22.32 1.55
N PHE A 63 -3.40 -22.80 2.62
CA PHE A 63 -2.34 -23.80 2.59
C PHE A 63 -2.83 -25.13 3.17
N ASP A 64 -2.44 -26.24 2.54
CA ASP A 64 -2.81 -27.60 2.96
C ASP A 64 -1.60 -28.53 2.95
N ALA A 65 -1.17 -28.96 4.14
CA ALA A 65 -0.06 -29.90 4.35
C ALA A 65 -0.49 -31.37 4.51
N SER A 66 -1.75 -31.70 4.24
CA SER A 66 -2.30 -33.05 4.44
C SER A 66 -1.61 -34.14 3.60
N GLY A 67 -0.88 -33.76 2.54
CA GLY A 67 -0.05 -34.67 1.75
C GLY A 67 1.32 -35.01 2.36
N SER A 68 1.70 -34.41 3.49
CA SER A 68 2.91 -34.81 4.23
C SER A 68 2.72 -36.18 4.88
N TYR A 69 3.79 -36.98 4.94
CA TYR A 69 3.73 -38.31 5.56
C TYR A 69 5.09 -38.75 6.13
N ASP A 70 5.06 -39.72 7.03
CA ASP A 70 6.23 -40.40 7.55
C ASP A 70 6.25 -41.87 7.08
N PRO A 71 7.30 -42.35 6.38
CA PRO A 71 7.37 -43.73 5.88
C PRO A 71 7.30 -44.84 6.94
N ASP A 72 7.76 -44.59 8.17
CA ASP A 72 7.84 -45.61 9.23
C ASP A 72 7.19 -45.18 10.55
N GLY A 73 6.30 -44.18 10.50
CA GLY A 73 5.65 -43.61 11.66
C GLY A 73 4.51 -42.65 11.31
N SER A 74 4.36 -41.59 12.10
CA SER A 74 3.31 -40.58 11.92
C SER A 74 3.83 -39.18 12.18
N ILE A 75 3.29 -38.18 11.47
CA ILE A 75 3.60 -36.78 11.75
C ILE A 75 2.83 -36.31 12.97
N VAL A 76 3.53 -35.73 13.94
CA VAL A 76 2.97 -35.23 15.20
C VAL A 76 2.88 -33.71 15.27
N SER A 77 3.59 -32.98 14.40
CA SER A 77 3.52 -31.52 14.35
C SER A 77 3.74 -30.95 12.95
N TYR A 78 3.08 -29.82 12.70
CA TYR A 78 3.18 -29.00 11.49
C TYR A 78 3.42 -27.57 11.92
N THR A 79 4.52 -26.98 11.48
CA THR A 79 4.93 -25.60 11.79
C THR A 79 5.16 -24.85 10.50
N TRP A 80 4.64 -23.63 10.44
CA TRP A 80 4.70 -22.75 9.29
C TRP A 80 5.45 -21.48 9.65
N ASP A 81 6.36 -21.07 8.77
CA ASP A 81 6.96 -19.73 8.72
C ASP A 81 6.56 -19.10 7.38
N PHE A 82 5.83 -18.00 7.42
CA PHE A 82 5.33 -17.34 6.21
C PHE A 82 6.32 -16.35 5.60
N GLY A 83 7.49 -16.14 6.23
CA GLY A 83 8.54 -15.24 5.75
C GLY A 83 8.30 -13.75 6.03
N ASP A 84 7.23 -13.40 6.74
CA ASP A 84 6.88 -12.04 7.19
C ASP A 84 7.05 -11.84 8.71
N GLY A 85 7.60 -12.84 9.40
CA GLY A 85 7.75 -12.88 10.85
C GLY A 85 6.55 -13.48 11.59
N ILE A 86 5.49 -13.89 10.88
CA ILE A 86 4.35 -14.60 11.44
C ILE A 86 4.55 -16.11 11.25
N ASN A 87 4.31 -16.87 12.32
CA ASN A 87 4.35 -18.33 12.33
C ASN A 87 2.99 -18.90 12.70
N ALA A 88 2.70 -20.11 12.25
CA ALA A 88 1.48 -20.84 12.60
C ALA A 88 1.74 -22.34 12.76
N THR A 89 0.73 -23.04 13.31
CA THR A 89 0.75 -24.50 13.43
C THR A 89 -0.57 -25.09 12.98
N GLY A 90 -0.52 -26.22 12.29
CA GLY A 90 -1.72 -26.90 11.81
C GLY A 90 -1.52 -27.53 10.44
N VAL A 91 -2.41 -28.47 10.10
CA VAL A 91 -2.38 -29.17 8.80
C VAL A 91 -2.85 -28.23 7.69
N THR A 92 -3.95 -27.51 7.93
CA THR A 92 -4.50 -26.51 7.03
C THR A 92 -4.44 -25.15 7.70
N ILE A 93 -3.98 -24.12 6.98
CA ILE A 93 -3.84 -22.78 7.53
C ILE A 93 -4.15 -21.72 6.48
N ASP A 94 -4.73 -20.62 6.94
CA ASP A 94 -4.99 -19.42 6.14
C ASP A 94 -4.00 -18.33 6.54
N HIS A 95 -3.40 -17.67 5.56
CA HIS A 95 -2.51 -16.55 5.80
C HIS A 95 -2.70 -15.45 4.76
N SER A 96 -2.49 -14.20 5.16
CA SER A 96 -2.59 -13.02 4.31
C SER A 96 -1.47 -12.05 4.65
N TYR A 97 -0.97 -11.32 3.65
CA TYR A 97 0.15 -10.40 3.81
C TYR A 97 -0.32 -8.94 3.74
N ALA A 98 0.10 -8.11 4.70
CA ALA A 98 -0.27 -6.69 4.73
C ALA A 98 0.55 -5.82 3.75
N ASN A 99 1.79 -6.25 3.46
CA ASN A 99 2.71 -5.53 2.59
C ASN A 99 2.96 -6.35 1.31
N ASN A 100 3.23 -5.66 0.20
CA ASN A 100 3.66 -6.31 -1.03
C ASN A 100 5.11 -6.80 -0.93
N GLY A 101 5.46 -7.78 -1.75
CA GLY A 101 6.80 -8.38 -1.75
C GLY A 101 6.80 -9.85 -2.12
N THR A 102 7.99 -10.46 -2.05
CA THR A 102 8.17 -11.90 -2.25
C THR A 102 8.45 -12.55 -0.92
N TYR A 103 7.63 -13.53 -0.55
CA TYR A 103 7.71 -14.26 0.72
C TYR A 103 8.03 -15.74 0.46
N ILE A 104 8.91 -16.31 1.29
CA ILE A 104 9.24 -17.75 1.23
C ILE A 104 8.48 -18.42 2.36
N VAL A 105 7.42 -19.15 2.01
CA VAL A 105 6.66 -19.95 2.97
C VAL A 105 7.39 -21.26 3.20
N THR A 106 7.69 -21.58 4.45
CA THR A 106 8.35 -22.82 4.87
C THR A 106 7.42 -23.63 5.76
N LEU A 107 7.17 -24.88 5.37
CA LEU A 107 6.56 -25.88 6.22
C LEU A 107 7.67 -26.75 6.82
N THR A 108 7.62 -26.96 8.13
CA THR A 108 8.42 -27.97 8.84
C THR A 108 7.48 -28.94 9.56
N VAL A 109 7.66 -30.24 9.27
CA VAL A 109 6.92 -31.34 9.92
C VAL A 109 7.85 -32.13 10.83
N THR A 110 7.33 -32.63 11.94
CA THR A 110 8.07 -33.51 12.88
C THR A 110 7.35 -34.84 13.00
N ASP A 111 8.10 -35.95 12.92
CA ASP A 111 7.58 -37.30 13.15
C ASP A 111 7.47 -37.66 14.65
N ASP A 112 6.87 -38.81 14.95
CA ASP A 112 6.66 -39.33 16.30
C ASP A 112 7.95 -39.75 17.01
N LYS A 113 9.09 -39.79 16.30
CA LYS A 113 10.43 -40.06 16.85
C LYS A 113 11.30 -38.80 16.90
N GLY A 114 10.72 -37.62 16.63
CA GLY A 114 11.34 -36.31 16.77
C GLY A 114 12.22 -35.86 15.60
N THR A 115 12.25 -36.58 14.47
CA THR A 115 12.96 -36.13 13.27
C THR A 115 12.10 -35.17 12.47
N THR A 116 12.74 -34.15 11.89
CA THR A 116 12.08 -33.08 11.15
C THR A 116 12.44 -33.09 9.68
N ALA A 117 11.50 -32.67 8.83
CA ALA A 117 11.76 -32.33 7.44
C ALA A 117 11.03 -31.04 7.06
N SER A 118 11.55 -30.33 6.06
CA SER A 118 10.99 -29.07 5.61
C SER A 118 10.85 -28.99 4.09
N THR A 119 9.85 -28.23 3.64
CA THR A 119 9.68 -27.82 2.24
C THR A 119 9.29 -26.35 2.19
N ASN A 120 9.54 -25.67 1.07
CA ASN A 120 9.22 -24.25 0.92
C ASN A 120 8.71 -23.91 -0.48
N ALA A 121 7.95 -22.81 -0.57
CA ALA A 121 7.50 -22.24 -1.84
C ALA A 121 7.46 -20.71 -1.76
N SER A 122 7.79 -20.07 -2.88
CA SER A 122 7.70 -18.60 -3.01
C SER A 122 6.24 -18.15 -3.21
N LYS A 123 5.91 -16.97 -2.67
CA LYS A 123 4.64 -16.26 -2.87
C LYS A 123 4.91 -14.81 -3.23
N THR A 124 4.28 -14.32 -4.28
CA THR A 124 4.36 -12.91 -4.68
C THR A 124 3.10 -12.19 -4.24
N VAL A 125 3.26 -11.16 -3.41
CA VAL A 125 2.18 -10.30 -2.96
C VAL A 125 2.32 -8.96 -3.65
N LEU A 126 1.24 -8.50 -4.28
CA LEU A 126 1.19 -7.22 -4.99
C LEU A 126 0.35 -6.21 -4.21
N ASN A 127 0.64 -4.92 -4.34
CA ASN A 127 -0.26 -3.90 -3.82
C ASN A 127 -1.58 -3.95 -4.56
N ARG A 128 -2.68 -3.84 -3.81
CA ARG A 128 -3.98 -3.58 -4.40
C ARG A 128 -3.93 -2.29 -5.24
N PRO A 129 -4.75 -2.19 -6.29
CA PRO A 129 -5.04 -0.89 -6.90
C PRO A 129 -5.46 0.11 -5.81
N ASN A 130 -4.80 1.27 -5.79
CA ASN A 130 -5.13 2.36 -4.90
C ASN A 130 -4.84 3.70 -5.60
N ILE A 131 -5.85 4.53 -5.77
CA ILE A 131 -5.78 5.82 -6.46
C ILE A 131 -6.21 6.90 -5.50
N THR A 132 -5.39 7.93 -5.37
CA THR A 132 -5.59 8.94 -4.34
C THR A 132 -5.64 10.33 -4.94
N VAL A 133 -6.41 11.21 -4.31
CA VAL A 133 -6.31 12.66 -4.49
C VAL A 133 -5.51 13.20 -3.30
N GLU A 134 -4.23 13.50 -3.53
CA GLU A 134 -3.29 13.88 -2.47
C GLU A 134 -3.48 15.33 -2.02
N ALA A 135 -3.81 16.21 -2.97
CA ALA A 135 -3.95 17.63 -2.68
C ALA A 135 -4.79 18.37 -3.73
N ILE A 136 -5.34 19.50 -3.31
CA ILE A 136 -5.92 20.52 -4.19
C ILE A 136 -5.30 21.86 -3.81
N ALA A 137 -4.84 22.61 -4.81
CA ALA A 137 -4.35 23.97 -4.68
C ALA A 137 -5.15 24.88 -5.61
N ILE A 138 -5.85 25.85 -5.04
CA ILE A 138 -6.53 26.92 -5.77
C ILE A 138 -5.56 28.06 -6.05
N SER A 139 -5.58 28.64 -7.26
CA SER A 139 -4.66 29.73 -7.60
C SER A 139 -4.98 31.04 -6.87
N LYS A 140 -6.25 31.28 -6.52
CA LYS A 140 -6.75 32.46 -5.80
C LYS A 140 -7.98 32.11 -4.97
N SER A 141 -8.25 32.89 -3.92
CA SER A 141 -9.40 32.67 -3.02
C SER A 141 -10.61 33.54 -3.40
N ILE A 142 -10.40 34.57 -4.23
CA ILE A 142 -11.44 35.50 -4.68
C ILE A 142 -11.36 35.58 -6.20
N VAL A 143 -12.52 35.47 -6.86
CA VAL A 143 -12.65 35.53 -8.32
C VAL A 143 -13.92 36.28 -8.69
N GLY A 144 -13.81 37.22 -9.62
CA GLY A 144 -14.98 37.91 -10.16
C GLY A 144 -15.86 36.99 -10.99
N GLN A 145 -17.19 37.10 -10.88
CA GLN A 145 -18.12 36.39 -11.75
C GLN A 145 -17.82 36.67 -13.24
N GLY A 146 -17.65 35.62 -14.05
CA GLY A 146 -17.27 35.73 -15.46
C GLY A 146 -15.76 35.66 -15.71
N TYR A 147 -14.95 35.53 -14.66
CA TYR A 147 -13.50 35.33 -14.76
C TYR A 147 -13.11 33.89 -14.47
N THR A 148 -11.85 33.59 -14.77
CA THR A 148 -11.29 32.25 -14.61
C THR A 148 -10.22 32.19 -13.53
N MET A 149 -10.02 30.99 -13.00
CA MET A 149 -8.91 30.66 -12.13
C MET A 149 -8.45 29.23 -12.35
N ASN A 150 -7.23 28.93 -11.92
CA ASN A 150 -6.67 27.58 -12.02
C ASN A 150 -6.87 26.81 -10.71
N ILE A 151 -7.17 25.53 -10.85
CA ILE A 151 -7.25 24.56 -9.76
C ILE A 151 -6.27 23.43 -10.10
N ASN A 152 -5.24 23.27 -9.28
CA ASN A 152 -4.26 22.20 -9.42
C ASN A 152 -4.64 21.06 -8.49
N VAL A 153 -4.87 19.88 -9.04
CA VAL A 153 -5.18 18.66 -8.29
C VAL A 153 -4.00 17.72 -8.40
N THR A 154 -3.44 17.33 -7.26
CA THR A 154 -2.39 16.31 -7.20
C THR A 154 -3.04 14.96 -7.01
N VAL A 155 -2.78 14.03 -7.91
CA VAL A 155 -3.32 12.67 -7.88
C VAL A 155 -2.20 11.66 -8.02
N ALA A 156 -2.34 10.50 -7.39
CA ALA A 156 -1.33 9.45 -7.46
C ALA A 156 -1.95 8.06 -7.61
N ASN A 157 -1.18 7.17 -8.24
CA ASN A 157 -1.45 5.73 -8.29
C ASN A 157 -0.49 5.01 -7.35
N GLN A 158 -0.98 4.62 -6.18
CA GLN A 158 -0.19 3.92 -5.16
C GLN A 158 -0.15 2.40 -5.37
N GLY A 159 -0.85 1.87 -6.38
CA GLY A 159 -0.85 0.45 -6.73
C GLY A 159 0.36 0.03 -7.59
N ASP A 160 0.51 -1.29 -7.78
CA ASP A 160 1.63 -1.88 -8.54
C ASP A 160 1.42 -1.90 -10.06
N PHE A 161 0.28 -1.43 -10.56
CA PHE A 161 -0.11 -1.52 -11.97
C PHE A 161 -0.49 -0.16 -12.54
N THR A 162 -0.20 0.07 -13.82
CA THR A 162 -0.71 1.24 -14.55
C THR A 162 -2.24 1.25 -14.53
N LYS A 163 -2.82 2.41 -14.20
CA LYS A 163 -4.27 2.60 -14.14
C LYS A 163 -4.69 3.85 -14.89
N THR A 164 -5.84 3.73 -15.55
CA THR A 164 -6.54 4.84 -16.19
C THR A 164 -7.82 5.11 -15.40
N PHE A 165 -8.05 6.36 -15.03
CA PHE A 165 -9.19 6.78 -14.22
C PHE A 165 -9.55 8.24 -14.51
N ASN A 166 -10.79 8.60 -14.18
CA ASN A 166 -11.27 9.97 -14.30
C ASN A 166 -11.05 10.74 -13.01
N VAL A 167 -10.63 11.99 -13.13
CA VAL A 167 -10.57 12.96 -12.04
C VAL A 167 -11.56 14.07 -12.34
N THR A 168 -12.47 14.31 -11.42
CA THR A 168 -13.50 15.34 -11.53
C THR A 168 -13.32 16.37 -10.43
N VAL A 169 -13.33 17.65 -10.81
CA VAL A 169 -13.30 18.78 -9.87
C VAL A 169 -14.70 19.38 -9.76
N TYR A 170 -15.09 19.72 -8.54
CA TYR A 170 -16.39 20.27 -8.20
C TYR A 170 -16.26 21.58 -7.43
N ALA A 171 -17.27 22.44 -7.59
CA ALA A 171 -17.56 23.55 -6.71
C ALA A 171 -18.92 23.31 -6.05
N ASN A 172 -18.93 23.06 -4.73
CA ASN A 172 -20.07 22.52 -3.99
C ASN A 172 -20.60 21.23 -4.61
N ILE A 173 -21.67 21.29 -5.41
CA ILE A 173 -22.23 20.12 -6.12
C ILE A 173 -22.13 20.26 -7.64
N THR A 174 -21.62 21.38 -8.14
CA THR A 174 -21.51 21.67 -9.56
C THR A 174 -20.20 21.11 -10.09
N GLU A 175 -20.27 20.22 -11.07
CA GLU A 175 -19.10 19.74 -11.79
C GLU A 175 -18.45 20.88 -12.58
N ILE A 176 -17.16 21.09 -12.37
CA ILE A 176 -16.35 22.03 -13.14
C ILE A 176 -15.86 21.33 -14.40
N LYS A 177 -15.16 20.21 -14.22
CA LYS A 177 -14.57 19.45 -15.32
C LYS A 177 -14.15 18.06 -14.86
N THR A 178 -14.35 17.09 -15.73
CA THR A 178 -13.75 15.76 -15.65
C THR A 178 -12.59 15.63 -16.64
N ARG A 179 -11.49 15.01 -16.21
CA ARG A 179 -10.33 14.67 -17.05
C ARG A 179 -9.89 13.23 -16.80
N GLU A 180 -9.73 12.48 -17.87
CA GLU A 180 -9.11 11.16 -17.82
C GLU A 180 -7.58 11.29 -17.73
N ILE A 181 -6.97 10.46 -16.89
CA ILE A 181 -5.52 10.37 -16.74
C ILE A 181 -5.11 8.90 -16.67
N THR A 182 -3.90 8.60 -17.16
CA THR A 182 -3.26 7.29 -16.99
C THR A 182 -1.96 7.48 -16.24
N LEU A 183 -1.82 6.80 -15.10
CA LEU A 183 -0.63 6.85 -14.26
C LEU A 183 0.01 5.47 -14.16
N THR A 184 1.33 5.44 -14.27
CA THR A 184 2.14 4.24 -13.99
C THR A 184 2.20 3.95 -12.48
N ASN A 185 2.80 2.82 -12.09
CA ASN A 185 2.82 2.39 -10.69
C ASN A 185 3.66 3.34 -9.82
N GLY A 186 3.11 3.78 -8.69
CA GLY A 186 3.76 4.72 -7.78
C GLY A 186 3.90 6.15 -8.32
N GLU A 187 3.28 6.48 -9.46
CA GLU A 187 3.38 7.81 -10.07
C GLU A 187 2.40 8.79 -9.40
N SER A 188 2.87 10.03 -9.16
CA SER A 188 2.07 11.18 -8.74
C SER A 188 2.21 12.30 -9.78
N THR A 189 1.11 12.99 -10.09
CA THR A 189 1.10 14.08 -11.07
C THR A 189 0.13 15.18 -10.67
N ILE A 190 0.31 16.36 -11.27
CA ILE A 190 -0.57 17.52 -11.08
C ILE A 190 -1.43 17.71 -12.33
N LEU A 191 -2.74 17.72 -12.14
CA LEU A 191 -3.73 18.07 -13.14
C LEU A 191 -4.21 19.50 -12.90
N THR A 192 -3.96 20.39 -13.86
CA THR A 192 -4.51 21.75 -13.86
C THR A 192 -5.86 21.78 -14.54
N PHE A 193 -6.84 22.33 -13.85
CA PHE A 193 -8.19 22.61 -14.31
C PHE A 193 -8.44 24.11 -14.29
N THR A 194 -9.32 24.59 -15.17
CA THR A 194 -9.76 25.98 -15.19
C THR A 194 -11.21 26.06 -14.73
N LEU A 195 -11.46 26.82 -13.66
CA LEU A 195 -12.81 27.18 -13.24
C LEU A 195 -13.23 28.45 -13.98
N ASP A 196 -14.28 28.36 -14.78
CA ASP A 196 -14.98 29.50 -15.39
C ASP A 196 -16.21 29.85 -14.54
N THR A 197 -16.22 31.06 -13.98
CA THR A 197 -17.27 31.50 -13.06
C THR A 197 -18.46 32.16 -13.75
N SER A 198 -18.51 32.20 -15.08
CA SER A 198 -19.60 32.82 -15.84
C SER A 198 -20.99 32.26 -15.50
N GLY A 199 -21.07 30.98 -15.13
CA GLY A 199 -22.30 30.31 -14.73
C GLY A 199 -22.55 30.24 -13.21
N PHE A 200 -21.64 30.78 -12.40
CA PHE A 200 -21.71 30.71 -10.94
C PHE A 200 -22.40 31.95 -10.38
N VAL A 201 -23.25 31.78 -9.37
CA VAL A 201 -23.83 32.90 -8.62
C VAL A 201 -22.78 33.44 -7.65
N LYS A 202 -22.88 34.69 -7.24
CA LYS A 202 -21.98 35.23 -6.22
C LYS A 202 -22.14 34.49 -4.90
N GLY A 203 -21.03 34.25 -4.20
CA GLY A 203 -21.00 33.54 -2.92
C GLY A 203 -19.80 32.60 -2.76
N ASN A 204 -19.81 31.85 -1.65
CA ASN A 204 -18.74 30.91 -1.30
C ASN A 204 -18.98 29.53 -1.89
N TYR A 205 -17.92 28.97 -2.47
CA TYR A 205 -17.89 27.63 -3.04
C TYR A 205 -16.77 26.80 -2.42
N THR A 206 -17.11 25.63 -1.91
CA THR A 206 -16.12 24.64 -1.49
C THR A 206 -15.59 23.91 -2.72
N ILE A 207 -14.27 23.90 -2.88
CA ILE A 207 -13.62 23.17 -3.97
C ILE A 207 -13.19 21.79 -3.47
N TRP A 208 -13.55 20.77 -4.23
CA TRP A 208 -13.13 19.41 -3.98
C TRP A 208 -12.93 18.65 -5.29
N ALA A 209 -12.18 17.57 -5.22
CA ALA A 209 -11.89 16.71 -6.35
C ALA A 209 -12.11 15.25 -5.96
N TYR A 210 -12.45 14.47 -6.96
CA TYR A 210 -12.77 13.06 -6.84
C TYR A 210 -12.09 12.29 -7.96
N ALA A 211 -11.37 11.23 -7.61
CA ALA A 211 -10.85 10.24 -8.54
C ALA A 211 -11.79 9.02 -8.57
N GLU A 212 -12.30 8.66 -9.75
CA GLU A 212 -13.16 7.49 -9.88
C GLU A 212 -12.42 6.21 -9.47
N PRO A 213 -12.98 5.39 -8.57
CA PRO A 213 -12.35 4.15 -8.14
C PRO A 213 -12.12 3.19 -9.29
N VAL A 214 -10.97 2.51 -9.28
CA VAL A 214 -10.61 1.52 -10.28
C VAL A 214 -11.00 0.11 -9.84
N GLN A 215 -11.11 -0.81 -10.80
CA GLN A 215 -11.39 -2.21 -10.47
C GLN A 215 -10.32 -2.79 -9.53
N GLY A 216 -10.79 -3.37 -8.42
CA GLY A 216 -9.96 -4.03 -7.40
C GLY A 216 -9.51 -3.11 -6.26
N GLU A 217 -9.80 -1.80 -6.37
CA GLU A 217 -9.63 -0.85 -5.29
C GLU A 217 -10.67 -1.07 -4.19
N THR A 218 -10.23 -0.96 -2.95
CA THR A 218 -11.06 -1.24 -1.77
C THR A 218 -11.00 -0.13 -0.73
N ASP A 219 -9.91 0.61 -0.67
CA ASP A 219 -9.86 1.91 -0.02
C ASP A 219 -10.31 2.94 -1.05
N THR A 220 -11.42 3.64 -0.77
CA THR A 220 -11.90 4.72 -1.65
C THR A 220 -12.04 6.04 -0.88
N ALA A 221 -11.56 6.07 0.36
CA ALA A 221 -11.72 7.24 1.23
C ALA A 221 -10.77 8.37 0.82
N ASP A 222 -9.61 8.02 0.27
CA ASP A 222 -8.58 8.94 -0.21
C ASP A 222 -8.75 9.32 -1.70
N ASN A 223 -9.73 8.73 -2.39
CA ASN A 223 -10.17 9.17 -3.73
C ASN A 223 -10.83 10.55 -3.72
N THR A 224 -11.14 11.11 -2.55
CA THR A 224 -11.76 12.43 -2.41
C THR A 224 -10.89 13.34 -1.58
N PHE A 225 -10.62 14.54 -2.09
CA PHE A 225 -9.96 15.59 -1.33
C PHE A 225 -10.79 16.86 -1.39
N THR A 226 -10.96 17.53 -0.26
CA THR A 226 -11.63 18.83 -0.17
C THR A 226 -10.64 19.82 0.41
N ASN A 227 -10.35 20.89 -0.34
CA ASN A 227 -9.50 21.95 0.17
C ASN A 227 -9.84 23.30 -0.47
N GLY A 228 -9.91 24.30 0.39
CA GLY A 228 -10.17 25.67 0.00
C GLY A 228 -11.66 25.99 -0.17
N TRP A 229 -11.93 27.26 0.01
CA TRP A 229 -13.14 27.91 -0.45
C TRP A 229 -12.72 28.97 -1.46
N VAL A 230 -13.55 29.16 -2.47
CA VAL A 230 -13.43 30.23 -3.45
C VAL A 230 -14.65 31.12 -3.30
N TYR A 231 -14.42 32.42 -3.17
CA TYR A 231 -15.47 33.41 -3.23
C TYR A 231 -15.64 33.89 -4.67
N VAL A 232 -16.85 33.71 -5.21
CA VAL A 232 -17.26 34.32 -6.48
C VAL A 232 -17.92 35.64 -6.15
N GLY A 233 -17.32 36.77 -6.53
CA GLY A 233 -17.77 38.11 -6.17
C GLY A 233 -18.07 39.00 -7.37
N ILE A 234 -18.21 40.30 -7.14
CA ILE A 234 -18.17 41.30 -8.22
C ILE A 234 -16.78 41.25 -8.87
N PRO A 235 -16.66 41.27 -10.21
CA PRO A 235 -15.38 41.51 -10.83
C PRO A 235 -14.74 42.81 -10.35
N GLY A 236 -13.52 42.73 -9.83
CA GLY A 236 -12.81 43.88 -9.29
C GLY A 236 -12.99 44.12 -7.79
N ASP A 237 -13.87 43.39 -7.10
CA ASP A 237 -13.90 43.33 -5.63
C ASP A 237 -12.86 42.30 -5.16
N ILE A 238 -11.67 42.77 -4.78
CA ILE A 238 -10.48 41.96 -4.50
C ILE A 238 -10.38 41.62 -3.02
N ASN A 239 -11.01 42.43 -2.16
CA ASN A 239 -11.04 42.21 -0.72
C ASN A 239 -12.31 41.45 -0.24
N ALA A 240 -13.27 41.22 -1.14
CA ALA A 240 -14.56 40.57 -0.91
C ALA A 240 -15.41 41.26 0.18
N ASP A 241 -15.36 42.61 0.24
CA ASP A 241 -16.19 43.40 1.16
C ASP A 241 -17.58 43.74 0.59
N GLY A 242 -17.83 43.35 -0.66
CA GLY A 242 -19.10 43.51 -1.36
C GLY A 242 -19.22 44.84 -2.10
N ILE A 243 -18.16 45.63 -2.20
CA ILE A 243 -18.13 46.90 -2.93
C ILE A 243 -16.82 47.00 -3.72
N VAL A 244 -16.89 47.41 -4.98
CA VAL A 244 -15.68 47.75 -5.74
C VAL A 244 -15.33 49.21 -5.48
N ASP A 245 -14.29 49.46 -4.68
CA ASP A 245 -13.91 50.81 -4.29
C ASP A 245 -12.41 51.11 -4.45
N ILE A 246 -11.96 52.19 -3.80
CA ILE A 246 -10.56 52.63 -3.90
C ILE A 246 -9.59 51.65 -3.25
N TYR A 247 -10.03 50.85 -2.27
CA TYR A 247 -9.20 49.86 -1.61
C TYR A 247 -8.85 48.71 -2.56
N ASP A 248 -9.77 48.27 -3.43
CA ASP A 248 -9.47 47.26 -4.45
C ASP A 248 -8.43 47.76 -5.45
N LEU A 249 -8.57 49.01 -5.89
CA LEU A 249 -7.61 49.64 -6.80
C LEU A 249 -6.23 49.73 -6.15
N ILE A 250 -6.17 50.05 -4.84
CA ILE A 250 -4.93 50.10 -4.07
C ILE A 250 -4.29 48.70 -3.97
N LEU A 251 -5.07 47.63 -3.81
CA LEU A 251 -4.56 46.26 -3.77
C LEU A 251 -3.86 45.89 -5.08
N VAL A 252 -4.49 46.15 -6.23
CA VAL A 252 -3.88 45.91 -7.54
C VAL A 252 -2.64 46.80 -7.74
N ALA A 253 -2.73 48.09 -7.40
CA ALA A 253 -1.62 49.03 -7.54
C ALA A 253 -0.39 48.63 -6.70
N ASN A 254 -0.58 48.07 -5.51
CA ASN A 254 0.51 47.60 -4.65
C ASN A 254 1.24 46.37 -5.23
N ALA A 255 0.54 45.55 -6.02
CA ALA A 255 1.11 44.37 -6.68
C ALA A 255 1.51 44.64 -8.14
N TYR A 256 1.30 45.85 -8.67
CA TYR A 256 1.49 46.17 -10.07
C TYR A 256 2.91 45.89 -10.58
N GLY A 257 3.01 45.22 -11.72
CA GLY A 257 4.26 44.79 -12.34
C GLY A 257 4.86 43.52 -11.74
N SER A 258 4.20 42.90 -10.75
CA SER A 258 4.62 41.61 -10.20
C SER A 258 4.07 40.43 -11.02
N ASN A 259 4.65 39.26 -10.81
CA ASN A 259 4.25 37.98 -11.42
C ASN A 259 4.44 36.84 -10.42
N THR A 260 4.12 35.61 -10.79
CA THR A 260 4.17 34.44 -9.88
C THR A 260 5.50 34.21 -9.14
N ASP A 261 6.63 34.71 -9.66
CA ASP A 261 7.96 34.59 -9.03
C ASP A 261 8.28 35.75 -8.06
N SER A 262 7.44 36.78 -8.04
CA SER A 262 7.65 38.00 -7.28
C SER A 262 7.12 37.85 -5.84
N PRO A 263 7.86 38.31 -4.81
CA PRO A 263 7.42 38.21 -3.42
C PRO A 263 6.21 39.10 -3.10
N THR A 264 5.94 40.10 -3.93
CA THR A 264 4.79 41.02 -3.82
C THR A 264 3.59 40.55 -4.62
N TYR A 265 3.67 39.42 -5.31
CA TYR A 265 2.56 38.90 -6.10
C TYR A 265 1.42 38.46 -5.19
N ASN A 266 0.25 39.03 -5.47
CA ASN A 266 -1.00 38.64 -4.86
C ASN A 266 -1.86 37.97 -5.93
N PRO A 267 -2.16 36.66 -5.83
CA PRO A 267 -2.96 35.99 -6.85
C PRO A 267 -4.38 36.52 -6.99
N ASN A 268 -4.96 37.11 -5.94
CA ASN A 268 -6.30 37.70 -6.02
C ASN A 268 -6.30 38.99 -6.88
N THR A 269 -5.16 39.66 -7.06
CA THR A 269 -5.04 40.84 -7.91
C THR A 269 -4.74 40.53 -9.37
N ASP A 270 -4.43 39.27 -9.70
CA ASP A 270 -4.31 38.76 -11.08
C ASP A 270 -5.70 38.35 -11.55
N ILE A 271 -6.51 39.33 -11.94
CA ILE A 271 -7.95 39.16 -12.13
C ILE A 271 -8.21 38.38 -13.42
N ASN A 272 -7.45 38.70 -14.47
CA ASN A 272 -7.57 38.04 -15.78
C ASN A 272 -6.87 36.66 -15.85
N ASN A 273 -6.14 36.27 -14.79
CA ASN A 273 -5.45 34.98 -14.65
C ASN A 273 -4.35 34.77 -15.71
N ASP A 274 -3.61 35.83 -16.05
CA ASP A 274 -2.53 35.79 -17.05
C ASP A 274 -1.12 35.67 -16.46
N THR A 275 -1.01 35.50 -15.14
CA THR A 275 0.22 35.36 -14.33
C THR A 275 1.00 36.65 -14.08
N THR A 276 0.50 37.78 -14.57
CA THR A 276 1.12 39.10 -14.39
C THR A 276 0.11 40.10 -13.85
N ILE A 277 0.54 40.99 -12.95
CA ILE A 277 -0.31 42.08 -12.48
C ILE A 277 -0.02 43.30 -13.33
N ASP A 278 -0.95 43.70 -14.19
CA ASP A 278 -0.72 44.77 -15.14
C ASP A 278 -1.90 45.75 -15.31
N ILE A 279 -1.88 46.52 -16.38
CA ILE A 279 -2.90 47.53 -16.65
C ILE A 279 -4.29 46.92 -16.89
N TYR A 280 -4.36 45.67 -17.38
CA TYR A 280 -5.62 45.01 -17.63
C TYR A 280 -6.35 44.65 -16.34
N ASP A 281 -5.64 44.22 -15.29
CA ASP A 281 -6.25 44.01 -13.97
C ASP A 281 -6.81 45.32 -13.40
N LEU A 282 -6.04 46.40 -13.54
CA LEU A 282 -6.42 47.72 -13.06
C LEU A 282 -7.64 48.27 -13.81
N ILE A 283 -7.75 48.00 -15.12
CA ILE A 283 -8.92 48.33 -15.95
C ILE A 283 -10.15 47.55 -15.47
N ILE A 284 -10.01 46.29 -15.06
CA ILE A 284 -11.14 45.49 -14.59
C ILE A 284 -11.71 46.07 -13.29
N VAL A 285 -10.87 46.41 -12.32
CA VAL A 285 -11.35 47.10 -11.10
C VAL A 285 -12.02 48.43 -11.46
N ALA A 286 -11.39 49.22 -12.34
CA ALA A 286 -11.93 50.52 -12.74
C ALA A 286 -13.27 50.42 -13.49
N SER A 287 -13.50 49.37 -14.29
CA SER A 287 -14.75 49.19 -15.03
C SER A 287 -15.94 48.83 -14.14
N HIS A 288 -15.67 48.27 -12.96
CA HIS A 288 -16.69 47.89 -11.98
C HIS A 288 -16.74 48.84 -10.77
N PHE A 289 -15.96 49.93 -10.78
CA PHE A 289 -15.87 50.86 -9.65
C PHE A 289 -17.23 51.43 -9.25
N GLY A 290 -17.57 51.31 -7.97
CA GLY A 290 -18.84 51.71 -7.38
C GLY A 290 -19.94 50.66 -7.46
N GLU A 291 -19.69 49.48 -8.03
CA GLU A 291 -20.61 48.35 -7.93
C GLU A 291 -20.67 47.82 -6.49
N THR A 292 -21.84 47.34 -6.09
CA THR A 292 -22.11 46.78 -4.76
C THR A 292 -22.88 45.48 -4.91
N GLU A 293 -22.64 44.51 -4.02
CA GLU A 293 -23.44 43.29 -3.95
C GLU A 293 -24.83 43.63 -3.39
N ASN A 294 -25.86 43.15 -4.09
CA ASN A 294 -27.27 43.33 -3.69
C ASN A 294 -27.74 42.20 -2.77
#